data_AF-A0A0C3ABQ4-F1
#
_entry.id   AF-A0A0C3ABQ4-F1
#
_cell.length_a   1.000
_cell.length_b   1.000
_cell.length_c   1.000
_cell.angle_alpha   90.00
_cell.angle_beta   90.00
_cell.angle_gamma   90.00
#
_symmetry.space_group_name_H-M   'P 1'
#
loop_
_entity.id
_entity.type
_entity.pdbx_description
1 polymer ?
#
loop_
_entity_poly.entity_id
_entity_poly.type
_entity_poly.pdbx_seq_one_letter_code
_entity_poly.pdbx_strand_id
1 'polypeptide(L)'
;PLQTPSGTLHTTSLANFRSDFTIVHIPHGDFLAAKDQLYTNIGLLRMGCSGRSAVGLEDVSETTKDRFLSMYHLPDPSASSALKLVKLIQAALAISEMDGLLCDVTVEGIQRWVSEVGESSVGVEPMERVADPSVVSALLSLVLASRNKLAAIGYSQVRTPRKLS
;
A
#
# COMPACT_ATOMS: atom_id res chain seq x y z
N PRO A 1 -8.52 29.62 -13.87
CA PRO A 1 -9.90 29.26 -13.47
C PRO A 1 -10.92 29.64 -14.56
N LEU A 2 -11.67 28.65 -15.05
CA LEU A 2 -12.73 28.78 -16.03
C LEU A 2 -14.08 28.82 -15.30
N GLN A 3 -14.87 29.86 -15.52
CA GLN A 3 -16.23 29.93 -14.96
C GLN A 3 -17.19 29.10 -15.82
N THR A 4 -18.01 28.27 -15.19
CA THR A 4 -19.06 27.47 -15.83
C THR A 4 -20.41 27.73 -15.14
N PRO A 5 -21.56 27.43 -15.77
CA PRO A 5 -22.87 27.56 -15.13
C PRO A 5 -23.01 26.76 -13.83
N SER A 6 -22.22 25.68 -13.68
CA SER A 6 -22.21 24.80 -12.51
C SER A 6 -21.19 25.20 -11.44
N GLY A 7 -20.41 26.26 -11.67
CA GLY A 7 -19.38 26.74 -10.75
C GLY A 7 -18.02 27.00 -11.40
N THR A 8 -17.00 27.23 -10.59
CA THR A 8 -15.64 27.55 -11.05
C THR A 8 -14.81 26.28 -11.25
N LEU A 9 -14.35 26.05 -12.48
CA LEU A 9 -13.42 24.99 -12.80
C LEU A 9 -11.99 25.50 -12.72
N HIS A 10 -11.18 24.95 -11.81
CA HIS A 10 -9.75 25.25 -11.76
C HIS A 10 -9.03 24.46 -12.85
N THR A 11 -8.74 25.12 -13.97
CA THR A 11 -7.90 24.58 -15.03
C THR A 11 -6.46 24.98 -14.80
N THR A 12 -5.56 24.00 -14.83
CA THR A 12 -4.11 24.21 -14.80
C THR A 12 -3.56 23.77 -16.16
N SER A 13 -2.75 24.61 -16.79
CA SER A 13 -2.11 24.23 -18.06
C SER A 13 -1.22 23.02 -17.83
N LEU A 14 -1.41 21.96 -18.62
CA LEU A 14 -0.54 20.78 -18.60
C LEU A 14 0.93 21.15 -18.85
N ALA A 15 1.19 22.23 -19.60
CA ALA A 15 2.53 22.72 -19.91
C ALA A 15 3.31 23.23 -18.68
N ASN A 16 2.63 23.49 -17.56
CA ASN A 16 3.26 23.92 -16.31
C ASN A 16 3.54 22.75 -15.35
N PHE A 17 3.17 21.51 -15.70
CA PHE A 17 3.51 20.35 -14.89
C PHE A 17 4.97 19.96 -15.08
N ARG A 18 5.57 19.46 -14.00
CA ARG A 18 6.91 18.87 -14.09
C ARG A 18 6.86 17.63 -15.00
N SER A 19 7.88 17.47 -15.83
CA SER A 19 7.98 16.38 -16.80
C SER A 19 8.19 14.99 -16.16
N ASP A 20 8.46 14.93 -14.86
CA ASP A 20 8.60 13.67 -14.10
C ASP A 20 7.26 13.11 -13.58
N PHE A 21 6.14 13.78 -13.84
CA PHE A 21 4.83 13.27 -13.49
C PHE A 21 4.22 12.39 -14.60
N THR A 22 3.66 11.26 -14.18
CA THR A 22 2.82 10.43 -15.05
C THR A 22 1.38 10.93 -14.99
N ILE A 23 0.80 11.23 -16.15
CA ILE A 23 -0.59 11.68 -16.26
C ILE A 23 -1.48 10.48 -16.56
N VAL A 24 -2.44 10.23 -15.68
CA VAL A 24 -3.44 9.15 -15.85
C VAL A 24 -4.79 9.79 -16.13
N HIS A 25 -5.39 9.45 -17.27
CA HIS A 25 -6.73 9.90 -17.61
C HIS A 25 -7.78 9.09 -16.83
N ILE A 26 -8.67 9.77 -16.11
CA ILE A 26 -9.78 9.15 -15.38
C ILE A 26 -11.04 9.20 -16.25
N PRO A 27 -11.57 8.05 -16.72
CA PRO A 27 -12.79 7.99 -17.50
C PRO A 27 -13.93 8.71 -16.79
N HIS A 28 -14.60 9.62 -17.51
CA HIS A 28 -15.73 10.41 -17.00
C HIS A 28 -15.45 11.25 -15.74
N GLY A 29 -14.18 11.36 -15.31
CA GLY A 29 -13.79 12.06 -14.09
C GLY A 29 -14.20 11.33 -12.78
N ASP A 30 -14.67 10.08 -12.84
CA ASP A 30 -15.04 9.32 -11.65
C ASP A 30 -13.81 8.67 -11.00
N PHE A 31 -13.14 9.44 -10.14
CA PHE A 31 -11.96 8.96 -9.42
C PHE A 31 -12.29 7.80 -8.46
N LEU A 32 -13.44 7.82 -7.81
CA LEU A 32 -13.78 6.79 -6.82
C LEU A 32 -13.92 5.42 -7.47
N ALA A 33 -14.49 5.36 -8.69
CA ALA A 33 -14.55 4.14 -9.48
C ALA A 33 -13.16 3.67 -9.95
N ALA A 34 -12.25 4.59 -10.28
CA ALA A 34 -10.91 4.27 -10.79
C ALA A 34 -9.87 3.97 -9.68
N LYS A 35 -10.15 4.37 -8.44
CA LYS A 35 -9.19 4.40 -7.33
C LYS A 35 -8.51 3.06 -7.07
N ASP A 36 -9.30 2.00 -6.88
CA ASP A 36 -8.77 0.69 -6.47
C ASP A 36 -7.89 0.07 -7.57
N GLN A 37 -8.25 0.26 -8.84
CA GLN A 37 -7.44 -0.18 -9.98
C GLN A 37 -6.12 0.59 -10.03
N LEU A 38 -6.19 1.91 -9.91
CA LEU A 38 -5.00 2.77 -9.91
C LEU A 38 -4.05 2.41 -8.76
N TYR A 39 -4.58 2.22 -7.55
CA TYR A 39 -3.78 1.89 -6.37
C TYR A 39 -3.14 0.51 -6.49
N THR A 40 -3.88 -0.46 -7.04
CA THR A 40 -3.37 -1.80 -7.32
C THR A 40 -2.19 -1.73 -8.29
N ASN A 41 -2.34 -1.00 -9.39
CA ASN A 41 -1.32 -0.83 -10.41
C ASN A 41 -0.06 -0.14 -9.87
N ILE A 42 -0.22 0.94 -9.10
CA ILE A 42 0.89 1.63 -8.43
C ILE A 42 1.59 0.70 -7.43
N GLY A 43 0.82 -0.04 -6.63
CA GLY A 43 1.33 -1.00 -5.66
C GLY A 43 2.18 -2.08 -6.32
N LEU A 44 1.64 -2.76 -7.34
CA LEU A 44 2.35 -3.81 -8.08
C LEU A 44 3.62 -3.30 -8.77
N LEU A 45 3.61 -2.05 -9.26
CA LEU A 45 4.80 -1.42 -9.82
C LEU A 45 5.88 -1.20 -8.76
N ARG A 46 5.52 -0.60 -7.63
CA ARG A 46 6.45 -0.33 -6.52
C ARG A 46 6.94 -1.60 -5.82
N MET A 47 6.15 -2.67 -5.87
CA MET A 47 6.54 -4.02 -5.46
C MET A 47 7.38 -4.75 -6.52
N GLY A 48 7.68 -4.14 -7.67
CA GLY A 48 8.50 -4.72 -8.73
C GLY A 48 7.86 -5.93 -9.43
N CYS A 49 6.54 -6.08 -9.33
CA CYS A 49 5.77 -7.14 -9.98
C CYS A 49 5.42 -6.77 -11.42
N SER A 50 5.21 -5.47 -11.72
CA SER A 50 4.90 -4.97 -13.06
C SER A 50 6.01 -4.10 -13.68
N GLY A 51 5.95 -3.88 -14.99
CA GLY A 51 6.86 -3.00 -15.73
C GLY A 51 6.42 -1.52 -15.72
N ARG A 52 7.28 -0.62 -16.22
CA ARG A 52 7.05 0.84 -16.21
C ARG A 52 5.78 1.32 -16.94
N SER A 53 5.24 0.54 -17.87
CA SER A 53 3.99 0.85 -18.58
C SER A 53 2.73 0.66 -17.71
N ALA A 54 2.87 0.17 -16.47
CA ALA A 54 1.74 -0.20 -15.62
C ALA A 54 1.03 0.96 -14.90
N VAL A 55 1.53 2.20 -15.01
CA VAL A 55 0.85 3.36 -14.38
C VAL A 55 -0.32 3.80 -15.26
N GLY A 56 -1.44 3.09 -15.14
CA GLY A 56 -2.68 3.36 -15.86
C GLY A 56 -3.89 2.72 -15.18
N LEU A 57 -5.02 2.68 -15.88
CA LEU A 57 -6.25 2.02 -15.45
C LEU A 57 -6.50 0.71 -16.21
N GLU A 58 -5.48 0.18 -16.88
CA GLU A 58 -5.54 -1.11 -17.54
C GLU A 58 -5.64 -2.24 -16.51
N ASP A 59 -6.33 -3.32 -16.89
CA ASP A 59 -6.41 -4.53 -16.09
C ASP A 59 -5.02 -5.14 -15.90
N VAL A 60 -4.79 -5.66 -14.69
CA VAL A 60 -3.54 -6.35 -14.37
C VAL A 60 -3.48 -7.65 -15.16
N SER A 61 -2.40 -7.87 -15.92
CA SER A 61 -2.18 -9.11 -16.65
C SER A 61 -2.08 -10.32 -15.70
N GLU A 62 -2.54 -11.49 -16.15
CA GLU A 62 -2.40 -12.74 -15.38
C GLU A 62 -0.94 -13.02 -14.99
N THR A 63 0.00 -12.75 -15.89
CA THR A 63 1.44 -12.87 -15.62
C THR A 63 1.92 -11.99 -14.46
N THR A 64 1.37 -10.79 -14.31
CA THR A 64 1.71 -9.88 -13.21
C THR A 64 1.08 -10.38 -11.91
N LYS A 65 -0.17 -10.88 -11.96
CA LYS A 65 -0.83 -11.50 -10.81
C LYS A 65 -0.04 -12.71 -10.32
N ASP A 66 0.30 -13.64 -11.21
CA ASP A 66 1.07 -14.85 -10.88
C ASP A 66 2.42 -14.52 -10.25
N ARG A 67 3.12 -13.52 -10.82
CA ARG A 67 4.39 -13.05 -10.26
C ARG A 67 4.22 -12.48 -8.86
N PHE A 68 3.17 -11.68 -8.62
CA PHE A 68 2.86 -11.12 -7.31
C PHE A 68 2.53 -12.23 -6.29
N LEU A 69 1.67 -13.17 -6.66
CA LEU A 69 1.26 -14.28 -5.79
C LEU A 69 2.43 -15.19 -5.45
N SER A 70 3.27 -15.51 -6.44
CA SER A 70 4.48 -16.30 -6.24
C SER A 70 5.48 -15.58 -5.33
N MET A 71 5.64 -14.26 -5.51
CA MET A 71 6.59 -13.45 -4.74
C MET A 71 6.21 -13.35 -3.26
N TYR A 72 4.92 -13.17 -2.95
CA TYR A 72 4.43 -12.98 -1.58
C TYR A 72 3.78 -14.23 -0.97
N HIS A 73 3.68 -15.34 -1.72
CA HIS A 73 3.05 -16.59 -1.30
C HIS A 73 1.62 -16.40 -0.76
N LEU A 74 0.83 -15.54 -1.43
CA LEU A 74 -0.54 -15.23 -1.00
C LEU A 74 -1.54 -16.26 -1.55
N PRO A 75 -2.57 -16.63 -0.76
CA PRO A 75 -3.57 -17.63 -1.17
C PRO A 75 -4.67 -17.07 -2.07
N ASP A 76 -4.85 -15.74 -2.12
CA ASP A 76 -5.93 -15.07 -2.86
C ASP A 76 -5.39 -14.50 -4.18
N PRO A 77 -5.79 -15.04 -5.35
CA PRO A 77 -5.30 -14.60 -6.65
C PRO A 77 -5.91 -13.28 -7.14
N SER A 78 -6.80 -12.66 -6.36
CA SER A 78 -7.43 -11.42 -6.77
C SER A 78 -6.43 -10.26 -6.85
N ALA A 79 -6.64 -9.35 -7.81
CA ALA A 79 -5.87 -8.10 -7.90
C ALA A 79 -6.00 -7.26 -6.61
N SER A 80 -7.14 -7.40 -5.90
CA SER A 80 -7.38 -6.76 -4.60
C SER A 80 -6.43 -7.21 -3.49
N SER A 81 -5.76 -8.37 -3.64
CA SER A 81 -4.79 -8.88 -2.68
C SER A 81 -3.59 -7.94 -2.49
N ALA A 82 -3.20 -7.20 -3.53
CA ALA A 82 -2.16 -6.18 -3.42
C ALA A 82 -2.58 -5.06 -2.46
N LEU A 83 -3.80 -4.52 -2.62
CA LEU A 83 -4.34 -3.50 -1.72
C LEU A 83 -4.45 -4.01 -0.28
N LYS A 84 -4.92 -5.24 -0.10
CA LYS A 84 -5.03 -5.87 1.24
C LYS A 84 -3.65 -5.99 1.90
N LEU A 85 -2.63 -6.39 1.15
CA LEU A 85 -1.26 -6.48 1.66
C LEU A 85 -0.73 -5.10 2.05
N VAL A 86 -0.94 -4.07 1.22
CA VAL A 86 -0.53 -2.70 1.56
C VAL A 86 -1.25 -2.19 2.80
N LYS A 87 -2.56 -2.46 2.96
CA LYS A 87 -3.30 -2.10 4.18
C LYS A 87 -2.74 -2.79 5.42
N LEU A 88 -2.31 -4.05 5.31
CA LEU A 88 -1.64 -4.74 6.42
C LEU A 88 -0.28 -4.10 6.76
N ILE A 89 0.49 -3.70 5.75
CA ILE A 89 1.75 -2.95 5.94
C ILE A 89 1.46 -1.60 6.62
N GLN A 90 0.52 -0.82 6.11
CA GLN A 90 0.11 0.47 6.69
C GLN A 90 -0.36 0.31 8.14
N ALA A 91 -1.13 -0.74 8.43
CA ALA A 91 -1.55 -1.08 9.79
C ALA A 91 -0.38 -1.42 10.72
N ALA A 92 0.57 -2.24 10.24
CA ALA A 92 1.77 -2.59 10.99
C ALA A 92 2.68 -1.38 11.28
N LEU A 93 2.69 -0.39 10.38
CA LEU A 93 3.41 0.87 10.52
C LEU A 93 2.62 1.96 11.28
N ALA A 94 1.40 1.65 11.73
CA ALA A 94 0.50 2.60 12.39
C ALA A 94 0.20 3.88 11.57
N ILE A 95 0.11 3.75 10.24
CA ILE A 95 -0.26 4.84 9.34
C ILE A 95 -1.77 5.10 9.45
N SER A 96 -2.16 6.36 9.66
CA SER A 96 -3.57 6.73 9.94
C SER A 96 -4.52 6.49 8.76
N GLU A 97 -4.06 6.67 7.52
CA GLU A 97 -4.86 6.43 6.32
C GLU A 97 -4.49 5.09 5.70
N MET A 98 -5.30 4.07 5.98
CA MET A 98 -5.12 2.70 5.47
C MET A 98 -5.92 2.48 4.19
N ASP A 99 -5.59 3.25 3.17
CA ASP A 99 -6.27 3.25 1.88
C ASP A 99 -5.81 2.12 0.94
N GLY A 100 -4.68 1.48 1.22
CA GLY A 100 -4.06 0.46 0.39
C GLY A 100 -3.15 0.99 -0.71
N LEU A 101 -2.86 2.30 -0.73
CA LEU A 101 -1.89 2.89 -1.64
C LEU A 101 -0.47 2.74 -1.08
N LEU A 102 0.43 2.16 -1.87
CA LEU A 102 1.86 2.12 -1.54
C LEU A 102 2.51 3.48 -1.85
N CYS A 103 2.02 4.53 -1.19
CA CYS A 103 2.44 5.92 -1.35
C CYS A 103 3.82 6.18 -0.74
N ASP A 104 4.34 7.39 -0.91
CA ASP A 104 5.67 7.77 -0.40
C ASP A 104 5.71 7.72 1.13
N VAL A 105 4.63 8.09 1.81
CA VAL A 105 4.53 7.95 3.28
C VAL A 105 4.64 6.49 3.71
N THR A 106 3.99 5.56 3.00
CA THR A 106 4.10 4.12 3.27
C THR A 106 5.54 3.63 3.01
N VAL A 107 6.16 4.06 1.91
CA VAL A 107 7.54 3.70 1.55
C VAL A 107 8.54 4.20 2.59
N GLU A 108 8.46 5.47 2.97
CA GLU A 108 9.29 6.07 4.02
C GLU A 108 9.05 5.38 5.37
N GLY A 109 7.81 5.01 5.67
CA GLY A 109 7.46 4.25 6.87
C GLY A 109 8.14 2.88 6.92
N ILE A 110 8.17 2.14 5.80
CA ILE A 110 8.90 0.86 5.72
C ILE A 110 10.40 1.08 5.92
N GLN A 111 10.99 2.06 5.22
CA GLN A 111 12.42 2.36 5.33
C GLN A 111 12.82 2.74 6.76
N ARG A 112 12.03 3.62 7.39
CA ARG A 112 12.22 4.00 8.80
C ARG A 112 12.10 2.79 9.72
N TRP A 113 11.11 1.94 9.51
CA TRP A 113 10.94 0.73 10.31
C TRP A 113 12.16 -0.21 10.18
N VAL A 114 12.69 -0.41 8.96
CA VAL A 114 13.90 -1.22 8.74
C VAL A 114 15.07 -0.65 9.55
N SER A 115 15.35 0.65 9.43
CA SER A 115 16.51 1.27 10.08
C SER A 115 16.38 1.41 11.61
N GLU A 116 15.18 1.65 12.13
CA GLU A 116 14.98 1.91 13.56
C GLU A 116 14.66 0.63 14.36
N VAL A 117 14.00 -0.35 13.75
CA VAL A 117 13.47 -1.54 14.45
C VAL A 117 13.91 -2.84 13.80
N GLY A 118 13.78 -2.95 12.47
CA GLY A 118 13.98 -4.20 11.74
C GLY A 118 15.38 -4.78 11.92
N GLU A 119 16.40 -3.97 11.69
CA GLU A 119 17.80 -4.40 11.79
C GLU A 119 18.14 -4.91 13.20
N SER A 120 17.77 -4.13 14.23
CA SER A 120 18.09 -4.44 15.63
C SER A 120 17.26 -5.57 16.23
N SER A 121 15.99 -5.71 15.82
CA SER A 121 15.04 -6.64 16.45
C SER A 121 14.98 -7.99 15.75
N VAL A 122 15.16 -8.01 14.43
CA VAL A 122 14.96 -9.22 13.60
C VAL A 122 16.03 -9.41 12.52
N GLY A 123 17.06 -8.56 12.47
CA GLY A 123 18.21 -8.71 11.57
C GLY A 123 17.86 -8.53 10.09
N VAL A 124 16.83 -7.75 9.76
CA VAL A 124 16.49 -7.47 8.36
C VAL A 124 17.32 -6.30 7.84
N GLU A 125 17.90 -6.47 6.65
CA GLU A 125 18.74 -5.45 6.01
C GLU A 125 17.92 -4.56 5.04
N PRO A 126 18.38 -3.34 4.76
CA PRO A 126 17.79 -2.50 3.72
C PRO A 126 17.87 -3.18 2.34
N MET A 127 16.72 -3.32 1.68
CA MET A 127 16.62 -3.91 0.35
C MET A 127 16.47 -2.81 -0.71
N GLU A 128 16.98 -3.08 -1.93
CA GLU A 128 16.78 -2.18 -3.09
C GLU A 128 15.29 -1.90 -3.31
N ARG A 129 14.45 -2.93 -3.12
CA ARG A 129 13.01 -2.80 -3.12
C ARG A 129 12.49 -2.63 -1.71
N VAL A 130 11.83 -1.51 -1.45
CA VAL A 130 11.34 -1.18 -0.11
C VAL A 130 10.30 -2.20 0.39
N ALA A 131 9.35 -2.61 -0.45
CA ALA A 131 8.36 -3.64 -0.11
C ALA A 131 8.85 -5.06 -0.45
N ASP A 132 10.14 -5.37 -0.32
CA ASP A 132 10.65 -6.73 -0.56
C ASP A 132 9.92 -7.78 0.33
N PRO A 133 9.65 -9.00 -0.17
CA PRO A 133 8.99 -10.05 0.62
C PRO A 133 9.65 -10.34 1.97
N SER A 134 10.98 -10.27 2.06
CA SER A 134 11.70 -10.48 3.32
C SER A 134 11.40 -9.37 4.33
N VAL A 135 11.40 -8.11 3.90
CA VAL A 135 11.06 -6.93 4.72
C VAL A 135 9.61 -6.99 5.19
N VAL A 136 8.68 -7.28 4.27
CA VAL A 136 7.25 -7.39 4.59
C VAL A 136 7.00 -8.54 5.57
N SER A 137 7.63 -9.70 5.34
CA SER A 137 7.55 -10.85 6.23
C SER A 137 8.08 -10.53 7.63
N ALA A 138 9.24 -9.87 7.72
CA ALA A 138 9.85 -9.48 8.99
C ALA A 138 8.97 -8.51 9.79
N LEU A 139 8.41 -7.50 9.12
CA LEU A 139 7.50 -6.52 9.72
C LEU A 139 6.25 -7.20 10.32
N LEU A 140 5.55 -8.01 9.52
CA LEU A 140 4.33 -8.68 9.97
C LEU A 140 4.64 -9.72 11.06
N SER A 141 5.76 -10.43 10.93
CA SER A 141 6.20 -11.43 11.93
C SER A 141 6.49 -10.78 13.27
N LEU A 142 7.13 -9.61 13.31
CA LEU A 142 7.42 -8.92 14.56
C LEU A 142 6.13 -8.47 15.27
N VAL A 143 5.15 -7.96 14.53
CA VAL A 143 3.83 -7.59 15.06
C VAL A 143 3.12 -8.83 15.63
N LEU A 144 3.09 -9.92 14.87
CA LEU A 144 2.47 -11.18 15.30
C LEU A 144 3.18 -11.79 16.51
N ALA A 145 4.51 -11.79 16.53
CA ALA A 145 5.30 -12.28 17.67
C ALA A 145 5.02 -11.46 18.93
N SER A 146 4.95 -10.13 18.81
CA SER A 146 4.60 -9.24 19.92
C SER A 146 3.20 -9.52 20.45
N ARG A 147 2.21 -9.63 19.56
CA ARG A 147 0.83 -10.00 19.91
C ARG A 147 0.76 -11.37 20.59
N ASN A 148 1.49 -12.36 20.08
CA ASN A 148 1.48 -13.71 20.64
C ASN A 148 2.15 -13.78 22.01
N LYS A 149 3.24 -13.05 22.23
CA LYS A 149 3.87 -12.92 23.55
C LYS A 149 2.92 -12.29 24.56
N LEU A 150 2.24 -11.20 24.19
CA LEU A 150 1.22 -10.56 25.04
C LEU A 150 0.06 -11.51 25.37
N ALA A 151 -0.43 -12.25 24.38
CA ALA A 151 -1.48 -13.24 24.58
C ALA A 151 -1.04 -14.38 25.51
N ALA A 152 0.21 -14.85 25.39
CA ALA A 152 0.76 -15.92 26.23
C ALA A 152 0.84 -15.53 27.72
N ILE A 153 1.01 -14.24 28.04
CA ILE A 153 0.99 -13.72 29.42
C ILE A 153 -0.39 -13.20 29.85
N GLY A 154 -1.45 -13.52 29.09
CA GLY A 154 -2.85 -13.27 29.48
C GLY A 154 -3.50 -12.00 28.92
N TYR A 155 -2.80 -11.19 28.10
CA TYR A 155 -3.39 -10.01 27.44
C TYR A 155 -3.99 -10.34 26.07
N SER A 156 -4.81 -11.40 26.00
CA SER A 156 -5.40 -11.88 24.74
C SER A 156 -6.71 -11.20 24.34
N GLN A 157 -7.29 -10.38 25.23
CA GLN A 157 -8.61 -9.77 25.04
C GLN A 157 -8.50 -8.24 25.02
N VAL A 158 -9.04 -7.61 23.97
CA VAL A 158 -9.46 -6.21 24.04
C VAL A 158 -10.58 -6.16 25.08
N ARG A 159 -10.34 -5.54 26.24
CA ARG A 159 -11.42 -5.32 27.22
C ARG A 159 -12.51 -4.49 26.54
N THR A 160 -13.60 -5.12 26.16
CA THR A 160 -14.82 -4.40 25.83
C THR A 160 -15.21 -3.57 27.05
N PRO A 161 -15.50 -2.26 26.90
CA PRO A 161 -15.95 -1.46 28.02
C PRO A 161 -17.21 -2.15 28.60
N ARG A 162 -17.17 -2.50 29.89
CA ARG A 162 -18.34 -3.00 30.61
C ARG A 162 -19.44 -1.95 30.42
N LYS A 163 -20.53 -2.31 29.74
CA LYS A 163 -21.77 -1.54 29.83
C LYS A 163 -22.12 -1.46 31.32
N LEU A 164 -22.04 -0.27 31.89
CA LEU A 164 -22.64 0.02 33.18
C LEU A 164 -24.15 -0.16 33.00
N SER A 165 -24.68 -1.25 33.56
CA SER A 165 -26.12 -1.45 33.77
C SER A 165 -26.54 -0.77 35.06
#